data_AF-A0A7V6KWE6-F1
#
_entry.id   AF-A0A7V6KWE6-F1
#
_cell.length_a   1.000
_cell.length_b   1.000
_cell.length_c   1.000
_cell.angle_alpha   90.00
_cell.angle_beta   90.00
_cell.angle_gamma   90.00
#
_symmetry.space_group_name_H-M   'P 1'
#
loop_
_entity.id
_entity.type
_entity.pdbx_description
1 polymer ?
#
loop_
_entity_poly.entity_id
_entity_poly.type
_entity_poly.pdbx_seq_one_letter_code
_entity_poly.pdbx_strand_id
1 'polypeptide(L)'
;MQQLMLFKEIHSDLKLVEKEISKYVVASEPLLTKASGHLLKAGGKRIRPAFALLAGKFHNYDLEKLLPLAVALEIIHMASLVHDDVVDASVTRRGRPTVKAKWGNRVSMHAGDYLFAQSLLLISQYEDKR
;
A
#
# COMPACT_ATOMS: atom_id res chain seq x y z
N MET A 1 17.47 -14.89 8.81
CA MET A 1 16.27 -14.28 9.41
C MET A 1 15.07 -15.17 9.10
N GLN A 2 14.57 -15.86 10.12
CA GLN A 2 13.55 -16.94 10.13
C GLN A 2 12.12 -16.46 9.78
N GLN A 3 11.97 -15.43 8.96
CA GLN A 3 10.71 -14.67 8.87
C GLN A 3 9.75 -15.13 7.75
N LEU A 4 9.95 -16.30 7.12
CA LEU A 4 9.19 -16.70 5.93
C LEU A 4 8.52 -18.09 5.97
N MET A 5 8.33 -18.69 7.15
CA MET A 5 7.39 -19.83 7.23
C MET A 5 5.93 -19.39 7.27
N LEU A 6 5.63 -18.20 7.80
CA LEU A 6 4.25 -17.77 8.08
C LEU A 6 3.40 -17.54 6.82
N PHE A 7 4.00 -17.09 5.71
CA PHE A 7 3.29 -16.74 4.47
C PHE A 7 3.72 -17.60 3.28
N LYS A 8 4.29 -18.79 3.53
CA LYS A 8 4.81 -19.66 2.47
C LYS A 8 3.76 -19.97 1.40
N GLU A 9 2.51 -20.18 1.80
CA GLU A 9 1.40 -20.57 0.91
C GLU A 9 0.94 -19.47 -0.05
N ILE A 10 1.21 -18.20 0.29
CA ILE A 10 0.79 -17.03 -0.50
C ILE A 10 2.00 -16.23 -1.02
N HIS A 11 3.19 -16.81 -0.99
CA HIS A 11 4.43 -16.12 -1.35
C HIS A 11 4.45 -15.64 -2.80
N SER A 12 3.96 -16.46 -3.74
CA SER A 12 3.77 -16.07 -5.15
C SER A 12 2.81 -14.89 -5.28
N ASP A 13 1.74 -14.92 -4.50
CA ASP A 13 0.62 -14.01 -4.61
C ASP A 13 1.00 -12.65 -4.01
N LEU A 14 1.78 -12.63 -2.92
CA LEU A 14 2.39 -11.43 -2.36
C LEU A 14 3.39 -10.77 -3.33
N LYS A 15 4.11 -11.53 -4.16
CA LYS A 15 4.95 -10.93 -5.22
C LYS A 15 4.11 -10.23 -6.28
N LEU A 16 2.94 -10.79 -6.62
CA LEU A 16 2.01 -10.18 -7.54
C LEU A 16 1.42 -8.89 -6.93
N VAL A 17 1.04 -8.93 -5.64
CA VAL A 17 0.62 -7.72 -4.91
C VAL A 17 1.70 -6.64 -4.95
N GLU A 18 2.97 -6.97 -4.69
CA GLU A 18 4.07 -5.99 -4.72
C GLU A 18 4.22 -5.35 -6.10
N LYS A 19 4.16 -6.17 -7.16
CA LYS A 19 4.18 -5.69 -8.54
C LYS A 19 3.00 -4.78 -8.82
N GLU A 20 1.81 -5.14 -8.34
CA GLU A 20 0.59 -4.41 -8.62
C GLU A 20 0.54 -3.06 -7.89
N ILE A 21 0.97 -3.00 -6.61
CA ILE A 21 1.12 -1.74 -5.85
C ILE A 21 1.95 -0.72 -6.62
N SER A 22 3.02 -1.15 -7.30
CA SER A 22 3.91 -0.24 -8.03
C SER A 22 3.23 0.54 -9.15
N LYS A 23 2.09 0.05 -9.68
CA LYS A 23 1.31 0.73 -10.70
C LYS A 23 0.48 1.88 -10.12
N TYR A 24 0.01 1.74 -8.89
CA TYR A 24 -0.88 2.71 -8.23
C TYR A 24 -0.14 3.83 -7.49
N VAL A 25 1.19 3.78 -7.44
CA VAL A 25 2.02 4.89 -6.91
C VAL A 25 2.51 5.86 -7.99
N VAL A 26 2.11 5.64 -9.25
CA VAL A 26 2.52 6.44 -10.41
C VAL A 26 1.40 7.42 -10.78
N ALA A 27 1.59 8.68 -10.44
CA ALA A 27 0.71 9.79 -10.78
C ALA A 27 1.15 10.48 -12.09
N SER A 28 0.24 11.22 -12.70
CA SER A 28 0.56 12.14 -13.81
C SER A 28 1.56 13.23 -13.38
N GLU A 29 1.45 13.70 -12.13
CA GLU A 29 2.35 14.70 -11.57
C GLU A 29 3.67 14.06 -11.08
N PRO A 30 4.84 14.43 -11.64
CA PRO A 30 6.11 13.77 -11.33
C PRO A 30 6.51 13.84 -9.85
N LEU A 31 6.16 14.92 -9.16
CA LEU A 31 6.47 15.08 -7.73
C LEU A 31 5.68 14.10 -6.86
N LEU A 32 4.40 13.88 -7.16
CA LEU A 32 3.57 12.91 -6.45
C LEU A 32 4.06 11.48 -6.68
N THR A 33 4.50 11.16 -7.90
CA THR A 33 5.13 9.87 -8.22
C THR A 33 6.40 9.64 -7.40
N LYS A 34 7.25 10.66 -7.27
CA LYS A 34 8.47 10.58 -6.46
C LYS A 34 8.15 10.40 -4.96
N ALA A 35 7.19 11.16 -4.44
CA ALA A 35 6.78 11.10 -3.04
C ALA A 35 6.16 9.74 -2.66
N SER A 36 5.19 9.28 -3.45
CA SER A 36 4.50 7.99 -3.25
C SER A 36 5.46 6.81 -3.42
N GLY A 37 6.30 6.85 -4.46
CA GLY A 37 7.31 5.83 -4.71
C GLY A 37 8.41 5.76 -3.64
N HIS A 38 8.71 6.87 -2.95
CA HIS A 38 9.67 6.88 -1.83
C HIS A 38 9.16 6.06 -0.64
N LEU A 39 7.87 6.17 -0.31
CA LEU A 39 7.26 5.35 0.73
C LEU A 39 7.26 3.88 0.36
N LEU A 40 6.91 3.54 -0.89
CA LEU A 40 6.95 2.15 -1.37
C LEU A 40 8.35 1.54 -1.21
N LYS A 41 9.39 2.28 -1.62
CA LYS A 41 10.80 1.86 -1.51
C LYS A 41 11.25 1.67 -0.07
N ALA A 42 10.68 2.39 0.91
CA ALA A 42 10.97 2.18 2.33
C ALA A 42 10.57 0.78 2.83
N GLY A 43 9.83 0.03 2.01
CA GLY A 43 9.51 -1.38 2.21
C GLY A 43 8.29 -1.57 3.10
N GLY A 44 7.90 -2.82 3.30
CA GLY A 44 6.72 -3.22 4.06
C GLY A 44 6.87 -4.62 4.61
N LYS A 45 6.15 -4.92 5.69
CA LYS A 45 5.93 -6.32 6.09
C LYS A 45 4.79 -6.97 5.29
N ARG A 46 3.99 -6.18 4.56
CA ARG A 46 2.82 -6.59 3.75
C ARG A 46 1.83 -7.48 4.51
N ILE A 47 1.66 -7.22 5.81
CA ILE A 47 0.79 -8.01 6.68
C ILE A 47 -0.68 -7.86 6.28
N ARG A 48 -1.12 -6.66 5.86
CA ARG A 48 -2.51 -6.40 5.47
C ARG A 48 -2.90 -7.15 4.19
N PRO A 49 -2.11 -7.08 3.09
CA PRO A 49 -2.30 -7.96 1.93
C PRO A 49 -2.31 -9.44 2.30
N ALA A 50 -1.37 -9.86 3.16
CA ALA A 50 -1.25 -11.27 3.54
C ALA A 50 -2.54 -11.78 4.23
N PHE A 51 -3.12 -10.99 5.14
CA PHE A 51 -4.39 -11.35 5.76
C PHE A 51 -5.55 -11.44 4.77
N ALA A 52 -5.63 -10.53 3.79
CA ALA A 52 -6.68 -10.61 2.76
C ALA A 52 -6.57 -11.88 1.90
N LEU A 53 -5.35 -12.22 1.47
CA LEU A 53 -5.09 -13.43 0.69
C LEU A 53 -5.38 -14.70 1.52
N LEU A 54 -4.90 -14.76 2.77
CA LEU A 54 -5.16 -15.90 3.66
C LEU A 54 -6.65 -16.03 4.00
N ALA A 55 -7.37 -14.93 4.21
CA ALA A 55 -8.81 -14.97 4.45
C ALA A 55 -9.55 -15.61 3.27
N GLY A 56 -9.15 -15.30 2.04
CA GLY A 56 -9.69 -15.93 0.83
C GLY A 56 -9.45 -17.45 0.76
N LYS A 57 -8.41 -17.99 1.41
CA LYS A 57 -8.14 -19.44 1.45
C LYS A 57 -9.16 -20.22 2.27
N PHE A 58 -9.93 -19.57 3.15
CA PHE A 58 -11.02 -20.20 3.90
C PHE A 58 -12.32 -20.34 3.07
N HIS A 59 -12.33 -19.90 1.82
CA HIS A 59 -13.46 -20.01 0.91
C HIS A 59 -12.98 -20.39 -0.51
N ASN A 60 -13.75 -20.05 -1.54
CA ASN A 60 -13.35 -20.17 -2.95
C ASN A 60 -12.26 -19.13 -3.28
N TYR A 61 -11.01 -19.55 -3.10
CA TYR A 61 -9.85 -18.71 -3.40
C TYR A 61 -9.82 -18.30 -4.88
N ASP A 62 -9.94 -17.01 -5.12
CA ASP A 62 -9.88 -16.41 -6.44
C ASP A 62 -8.93 -15.20 -6.38
N LEU A 63 -7.72 -15.38 -6.90
CA LEU A 63 -6.69 -14.35 -6.82
C LEU A 63 -7.08 -13.12 -7.65
N GLU A 64 -7.78 -13.28 -8.77
CA GLU A 64 -8.20 -12.15 -9.59
C GLU A 64 -9.16 -11.24 -8.82
N LYS A 65 -10.05 -11.84 -8.02
CA LYS A 65 -10.95 -11.09 -7.13
C LYS A 65 -10.26 -10.59 -5.86
N LEU A 66 -9.23 -11.25 -5.35
CA LEU A 66 -8.57 -10.85 -4.10
C LEU A 66 -7.45 -9.83 -4.31
N LEU A 67 -6.83 -9.79 -5.50
CA LEU A 67 -5.68 -8.94 -5.78
C LEU A 67 -6.03 -7.44 -5.64
N PRO A 68 -7.13 -6.91 -6.21
CA PRO A 68 -7.48 -5.49 -6.04
C PRO A 68 -7.69 -5.10 -4.57
N LEU A 69 -8.36 -5.95 -3.80
CA LEU A 69 -8.56 -5.78 -2.35
C LEU A 69 -7.23 -5.77 -1.59
N ALA A 70 -6.36 -6.75 -1.83
CA ALA A 70 -5.07 -6.85 -1.16
C ALA A 70 -4.19 -5.62 -1.44
N VAL A 71 -4.19 -5.14 -2.69
CA VAL A 71 -3.49 -3.92 -3.10
C VAL A 71 -4.10 -2.68 -2.43
N ALA A 72 -5.43 -2.55 -2.47
CA ALA A 72 -6.13 -1.42 -1.84
C ALA A 72 -5.80 -1.29 -0.35
N LEU A 73 -5.77 -2.42 0.38
CA LEU A 73 -5.44 -2.47 1.79
C LEU A 73 -4.01 -2.01 2.13
N GLU A 74 -3.04 -2.26 1.25
CA GLU A 74 -1.68 -1.73 1.44
C GLU A 74 -1.58 -0.27 1.02
N ILE A 75 -2.27 0.14 -0.05
CA ILE A 75 -2.28 1.54 -0.52
C ILE A 75 -2.93 2.45 0.53
N ILE A 76 -4.07 2.08 1.11
CA ILE A 76 -4.71 2.86 2.20
C ILE A 76 -3.82 2.89 3.45
N HIS A 77 -3.12 1.80 3.76
CA HIS A 77 -2.15 1.78 4.84
C HIS A 77 -0.98 2.73 4.58
N MET A 78 -0.47 2.75 3.34
CA MET A 78 0.57 3.69 2.95
C MET A 78 0.09 5.14 3.07
N ALA A 79 -1.14 5.44 2.63
CA ALA A 79 -1.75 6.75 2.80
C ALA A 79 -1.76 7.19 4.28
N SER A 80 -2.23 6.30 5.17
CA SER A 80 -2.27 6.59 6.62
C SER A 80 -0.88 6.90 7.16
N LEU A 81 0.15 6.15 6.78
CA LEU A 81 1.52 6.39 7.23
C LEU A 81 2.07 7.75 6.80
N VAL A 82 1.73 8.22 5.59
CA VAL A 82 2.16 9.55 5.12
C VAL A 82 1.49 10.64 5.95
N HIS A 83 0.19 10.51 6.21
CA HIS A 83 -0.55 11.47 7.03
C HIS A 83 -0.09 11.45 8.49
N ASP A 84 0.13 10.27 9.07
CA ASP A 84 0.69 10.10 10.42
C ASP A 84 2.06 10.79 10.53
N ASP A 85 2.94 10.66 9.53
CA ASP A 85 4.25 11.32 9.53
C ASP A 85 4.13 12.86 9.57
N VAL A 86 3.03 13.42 9.05
CA VAL A 86 2.73 14.87 9.13
C VAL A 86 2.22 15.23 10.53
N VAL A 87 1.22 14.49 11.02
CA VAL A 87 0.60 14.73 12.34
C VAL A 87 1.62 14.60 13.47
N ASP A 88 2.44 13.55 13.42
CA ASP A 88 3.46 13.26 14.43
C ASP A 88 4.74 14.06 14.23
N ALA A 89 4.80 14.91 13.20
CA ALA A 89 6.00 15.62 12.77
C ALA A 89 7.23 14.73 12.53
N SER A 90 7.04 13.43 12.26
CA SER A 90 8.09 12.42 12.15
C SER A 90 9.13 12.75 11.08
N VAL A 91 10.41 12.67 11.45
CA VAL A 91 11.54 12.90 10.53
C VAL A 91 12.04 11.63 9.84
N THR A 92 11.85 10.46 10.47
CA THR A 92 12.26 9.18 9.90
C THR A 92 11.22 8.08 10.09
N ARG A 93 11.22 7.12 9.17
CA ARG A 93 10.46 5.87 9.24
C ARG A 93 11.33 4.73 8.74
N ARG A 94 11.53 3.71 9.58
CA ARG A 94 12.41 2.54 9.30
C ARG A 94 13.82 2.94 8.86
N GLY A 95 14.41 3.92 9.55
CA GLY A 95 15.76 4.40 9.27
C GLY A 95 15.90 5.22 7.98
N ARG A 96 14.80 5.61 7.33
CA ARG A 96 14.80 6.48 6.14
C ARG A 96 14.03 7.77 6.41
N PRO A 97 14.39 8.90 5.77
CA PRO A 97 13.61 10.13 5.88
C PRO A 97 12.15 9.91 5.47
N THR A 98 11.20 10.52 6.18
CA THR A 98 9.77 10.49 5.80
C THR A 98 9.51 11.32 4.54
N VAL A 99 8.34 11.16 3.92
CA VAL A 99 7.90 12.06 2.83
C VAL A 99 7.88 13.51 3.33
N LYS A 100 7.37 13.72 4.55
CA LYS A 100 7.36 15.01 5.25
C LYS A 100 8.75 15.61 5.42
N ALA A 101 9.74 14.81 5.81
CA ALA A 101 11.12 15.29 5.95
C ALA A 101 11.76 15.70 4.63
N LYS A 102 11.40 15.05 3.51
CA LYS A 102 11.99 15.33 2.19
C LYS A 102 11.29 16.44 1.41
N TRP A 103 9.96 16.51 1.50
CA TRP A 103 9.14 17.38 0.65
C TRP A 103 8.16 18.26 1.42
N GLY A 104 8.14 18.19 2.75
CA GLY A 104 7.30 19.01 3.62
C GLY A 104 5.86 18.52 3.71
N ASN A 105 5.08 19.24 4.54
CA ASN A 105 3.73 18.84 4.91
C ASN A 105 2.76 18.83 3.72
N ARG A 106 2.82 19.85 2.85
CA ARG A 106 1.88 19.98 1.71
C ARG A 106 2.00 18.82 0.72
N VAL A 107 3.23 18.47 0.33
CA VAL A 107 3.46 17.34 -0.59
C VAL A 107 3.04 16.03 0.06
N SER A 108 3.28 15.89 1.37
CA SER A 108 2.87 14.69 2.12
C SER A 108 1.36 14.55 2.17
N MET A 109 0.63 15.62 2.47
CA MET A 109 -0.84 15.68 2.40
C MET A 109 -1.33 15.19 1.04
N HIS A 110 -0.85 15.79 -0.06
CA HIS A 110 -1.29 15.42 -1.41
C HIS A 110 -0.90 13.99 -1.81
N ALA A 111 0.27 13.50 -1.38
CA ALA A 111 0.66 12.12 -1.63
C ALA A 111 -0.23 11.13 -0.86
N GLY A 112 -0.57 11.44 0.40
CA GLY A 112 -1.51 10.65 1.19
C GLY A 112 -2.90 10.63 0.56
N ASP A 113 -3.43 11.79 0.15
CA ASP A 113 -4.75 11.91 -0.49
C ASP A 113 -4.79 11.16 -1.83
N TYR A 114 -3.73 11.28 -2.63
CA TYR A 114 -3.60 10.56 -3.89
C TYR A 114 -3.65 9.04 -3.67
N LEU A 115 -2.83 8.51 -2.75
CA LEU A 115 -2.84 7.09 -2.42
C LEU A 115 -4.21 6.66 -1.89
N PHE A 116 -4.81 7.45 -1.01
CA PHE A 116 -6.15 7.17 -0.50
C PHE A 116 -7.17 7.06 -1.64
N ALA A 117 -7.20 8.01 -2.57
CA ALA A 117 -8.06 7.96 -3.75
C ALA A 117 -7.82 6.72 -4.63
N GLN A 118 -6.55 6.32 -4.83
CA GLN A 118 -6.23 5.09 -5.57
C GLN A 118 -6.79 3.84 -4.87
N SER A 119 -6.76 3.78 -3.54
CA SER A 119 -7.37 2.68 -2.81
C SER A 119 -8.89 2.61 -3.00
N LEU A 120 -9.56 3.77 -3.05
CA LEU A 120 -11.01 3.83 -3.30
C LEU A 120 -11.36 3.38 -4.72
N LEU A 121 -10.56 3.78 -5.73
CA LEU A 121 -10.74 3.34 -7.12
C LEU A 121 -10.57 1.82 -7.30
N LEU A 122 -9.69 1.20 -6.52
CA LEU A 122 -9.54 -0.25 -6.50
C LEU A 122 -10.78 -0.92 -5.91
N ILE A 123 -11.30 -0.40 -4.80
CA ILE A 123 -12.47 -0.97 -4.12
C ILE A 123 -13.78 -0.69 -4.89
N SER A 124 -13.86 0.40 -5.67
CA SER A 124 -15.06 0.69 -6.47
C SER A 124 -15.31 -0.31 -7.60
N GLN A 125 -14.36 -1.22 -7.89
CA GLN A 125 -14.52 -2.29 -8.87
C GLN A 125 -15.41 -3.43 -8.36
N TYR A 126 -15.63 -3.52 -7.05
CA TYR A 126 -16.52 -4.52 -6.47
C TYR A 126 -17.96 -4.02 -6.54
N GLU A 127 -18.81 -4.78 -7.23
CA GLU A 127 -20.24 -4.54 -7.22
C GLU A 127 -20.82 -4.84 -5.83
N ASP A 128 -21.61 -3.89 -5.31
CA ASP A 128 -22.44 -4.13 -4.14
C ASP A 128 -23.74 -4.80 -4.61
N LYS A 129 -23.94 -6.06 -4.23
CA LYS A 129 -25.15 -6.83 -4.59
C LYS A 129 -26.28 -6.69 -3.56
N ARG A 130 -26.16 -5.75 -2.62
CA ARG A 130 -27.19 -5.44 -1.62
C ARG A 130 -28.33 -4.63 -2.19
#